data_AF-A0A7K4YEN9-F1
#
_entry.id   AF-A0A7K4YEN9-F1
#
_cell.length_a   1.000
_cell.length_b   1.000
_cell.length_c   1.000
_cell.angle_alpha   90.00
_cell.angle_beta   90.00
_cell.angle_gamma   90.00
#
_symmetry.space_group_name_H-M   'P 1'
#
loop_
_entity.id
_entity.type
_entity.pdbx_description
1 polymer ?
#
loop_
_entity_poly.entity_id
_entity_poly.type
_entity_poly.pdbx_seq_one_letter_code
_entity_poly.pdbx_strand_id
1 'polypeptide(L)'
;MAEPRRGAEPLWRTPPGRLAPPHVYRMAGALGAELRRLSGRFGPEAVAGLVPPVDLEQRLWEAECRERALCGRLARLEEQNQQLLGQLTETQSQEDSTARKEREVMLRLKEVVDKQRDELRAQAHEIVCKSRDTEALQEQLHRFMAMNEDLRHKVAVVQAQLKSALEKKSDLEAAMLQTQREASRRSRTSSDSQRPKPRPEGAPTPAEEPQHQDADPGGSPAHCCFSKEELQQILQERNELKTNLFLVQEELAYYQRELMNEERVPSFFLDAMKSTVKRQRKKIRAKMLGTMEESASSDEEEGSWLPPRGTDCVDAQPPESKIRSFFGLWYQGSSKDPPTSSCSGPWEIIDSLDTQLEPQGESEPAAGSPGR
;
A
#
# COMPACT_ATOMS: atom_id res chain seq x y z
N MET A 1 -54.96 -54.32 71.42
CA MET A 1 -53.76 -53.53 71.73
C MET A 1 -52.75 -54.42 72.46
N ALA A 2 -51.88 -55.10 71.72
CA ALA A 2 -50.70 -55.77 72.28
C ALA A 2 -49.68 -55.91 71.15
N GLU A 3 -48.65 -55.07 71.15
CA GLU A 3 -47.55 -55.14 70.20
C GLU A 3 -46.74 -56.44 70.40
N PRO A 4 -46.24 -57.06 69.33
CA PRO A 4 -45.37 -58.21 69.44
C PRO A 4 -43.99 -57.75 69.91
N ARG A 5 -43.52 -58.32 71.02
CA ARG A 5 -42.13 -58.22 71.45
C ARG A 5 -41.23 -58.81 70.36
N ARG A 6 -40.68 -57.95 69.48
CA ARG A 6 -39.53 -58.31 68.64
C ARG A 6 -38.44 -58.85 69.55
N GLY A 7 -37.91 -60.04 69.25
CA GLY A 7 -36.71 -60.55 69.88
C GLY A 7 -35.60 -59.51 69.74
N ALA A 8 -35.24 -58.87 70.85
CA ALA A 8 -34.11 -57.98 70.88
C ALA A 8 -32.87 -58.83 70.66
N GLU A 9 -32.14 -58.60 69.56
CA GLU A 9 -30.80 -59.17 69.43
C GLU A 9 -30.00 -58.81 70.69
N PRO A 10 -29.18 -59.74 71.20
CA PRO A 10 -28.39 -59.45 72.36
C PRO A 10 -27.49 -58.24 72.06
N LEU A 11 -27.57 -57.18 72.88
CA LEU A 11 -26.83 -55.92 72.66
C LEU A 11 -25.30 -56.13 72.54
N TRP A 12 -24.79 -57.29 72.97
CA TRP A 12 -23.40 -57.70 72.82
C TRP A 12 -23.03 -58.27 71.43
N ARG A 13 -23.99 -58.50 70.53
CA ARG A 13 -23.74 -58.88 69.11
C ARG A 13 -23.78 -57.69 68.15
N THR A 14 -24.22 -56.53 68.60
CA THR A 14 -24.29 -55.34 67.77
C THR A 14 -22.88 -54.79 67.49
N PRO A 15 -22.54 -54.49 66.22
CA PRO A 15 -21.22 -53.96 65.89
C PRO A 15 -21.01 -52.58 66.53
N PRO A 16 -19.79 -52.26 66.99
CA PRO A 16 -19.51 -51.08 67.81
C PRO A 16 -19.89 -49.75 67.12
N GLY A 17 -19.84 -49.68 65.78
CA GLY A 17 -20.27 -48.50 65.01
C GLY A 17 -21.78 -48.23 64.98
N ARG A 18 -22.62 -49.15 65.49
CA ARG A 18 -24.08 -48.99 65.61
C ARG A 18 -24.55 -48.85 67.06
N LEU A 19 -23.64 -48.90 68.03
CA LEU A 19 -23.94 -48.74 69.45
C LEU A 19 -24.07 -47.26 69.81
N ALA A 20 -25.30 -46.77 69.92
CA ALA A 20 -25.55 -45.45 70.52
C ALA A 20 -25.20 -45.44 72.04
N PRO A 21 -24.87 -44.28 72.63
CA PRO A 21 -24.52 -44.17 74.06
C PRO A 21 -25.50 -44.87 75.03
N PRO A 22 -26.85 -44.81 74.84
CA PRO A 22 -27.79 -45.52 75.71
C PRO A 22 -27.62 -47.06 75.72
N HIS A 23 -27.15 -47.65 74.62
CA HIS A 23 -26.88 -49.09 74.54
C HIS A 23 -25.65 -49.46 75.39
N VAL A 24 -24.61 -48.64 75.35
CA VAL A 24 -23.39 -48.81 76.15
C VAL A 24 -23.72 -48.72 77.64
N TYR A 25 -24.52 -47.73 78.06
CA TYR A 25 -24.95 -47.61 79.46
C TYR A 25 -25.81 -48.81 79.92
N ARG A 26 -26.69 -49.34 79.07
CA ARG A 26 -27.48 -50.56 79.38
C ARG A 26 -26.59 -51.80 79.52
N MET A 27 -25.60 -51.96 78.65
CA MET A 27 -24.64 -53.05 78.73
C MET A 27 -23.76 -52.95 79.99
N ALA A 28 -23.25 -51.76 80.30
CA ALA A 28 -22.50 -51.49 81.52
C ALA A 28 -23.33 -51.79 82.79
N GLY A 29 -24.61 -51.43 82.79
CA GLY A 29 -25.53 -51.76 83.88
C GLY A 29 -25.76 -53.27 84.06
N ALA A 30 -25.88 -54.02 82.96
CA ALA A 30 -26.01 -55.48 83.00
C ALA A 30 -24.72 -56.16 83.49
N LEU A 31 -23.55 -55.70 83.01
CA LEU A 31 -22.24 -56.17 83.49
C LEU A 31 -22.04 -55.86 84.97
N GLY A 32 -22.37 -54.64 85.42
CA GLY A 32 -22.30 -54.26 86.83
C GLY A 32 -23.21 -55.09 87.74
N ALA A 33 -24.38 -55.50 87.25
CA ALA A 33 -25.27 -56.42 87.97
C ALA A 33 -24.69 -57.84 88.09
N GLU A 34 -24.05 -58.35 87.03
CA GLU A 34 -23.37 -59.66 87.06
C GLU A 34 -22.13 -59.67 87.96
N LEU A 35 -21.29 -58.63 87.90
CA LEU A 35 -20.14 -58.47 88.78
C LEU A 35 -20.56 -58.44 90.26
N ARG A 36 -21.69 -57.78 90.58
CA ARG A 36 -22.26 -57.77 91.93
C ARG A 36 -22.76 -59.15 92.36
N ARG A 37 -23.37 -59.92 91.44
CA ARG A 37 -23.78 -61.31 91.67
C ARG A 37 -22.59 -62.26 91.88
N LEU A 38 -21.46 -62.02 91.21
CA LEU A 38 -20.23 -62.80 91.38
C LEU A 38 -19.52 -62.46 92.69
N SER A 39 -19.47 -61.17 93.06
CA SER A 39 -18.92 -60.71 94.33
C SER A 39 -19.64 -61.31 95.55
N GLY A 40 -20.98 -61.42 95.49
CA GLY A 40 -21.77 -62.07 96.54
C GLY A 40 -21.56 -63.59 96.68
N ARG A 41 -21.00 -64.25 95.65
CA ARG A 41 -20.79 -65.71 95.62
C ARG A 41 -19.33 -66.13 95.88
N PHE A 42 -18.36 -65.34 95.43
CA PHE A 42 -16.93 -65.67 95.48
C PHE A 42 -16.09 -64.66 96.28
N GLY A 43 -16.73 -63.67 96.90
CA GLY A 43 -16.06 -62.60 97.66
C GLY A 43 -15.57 -61.45 96.77
N PRO A 44 -15.23 -60.29 97.37
CA PRO A 44 -14.78 -59.10 96.65
C PRO A 44 -13.40 -59.25 96.00
N GLU A 45 -12.50 -60.05 96.60
CA GLU A 45 -11.14 -60.31 96.11
C GLU A 45 -11.12 -60.95 94.71
N ALA A 46 -12.03 -61.90 94.46
CA ALA A 46 -12.13 -62.59 93.17
C ALA A 46 -12.60 -61.66 92.03
N VAL A 47 -13.39 -60.63 92.35
CA VAL A 47 -13.88 -59.63 91.38
C VAL A 47 -12.86 -58.49 91.20
N ALA A 48 -12.09 -58.16 92.24
CA ALA A 48 -11.04 -57.15 92.17
C ALA A 48 -9.96 -57.48 91.14
N GLY A 49 -9.65 -58.77 90.92
CA GLY A 49 -8.70 -59.22 89.88
C GLY A 49 -9.20 -59.03 88.44
N LEU A 50 -10.51 -58.88 88.22
CA LEU A 50 -11.12 -58.69 86.89
C LEU A 50 -11.24 -57.22 86.48
N VAL A 51 -11.12 -56.28 87.42
CA VAL A 51 -11.21 -54.84 87.15
C VAL A 51 -9.99 -54.33 86.35
N PRO A 52 -8.72 -54.65 86.70
CA PRO A 52 -7.55 -54.22 85.95
C PRO A 52 -7.52 -54.60 84.45
N PRO A 53 -7.87 -55.83 84.01
CA PRO A 53 -7.90 -56.16 82.59
C PRO A 53 -9.02 -55.42 81.83
N VAL A 54 -10.18 -55.20 82.46
CA VAL A 54 -11.27 -54.41 81.86
C VAL A 54 -10.88 -52.94 81.71
N ASP A 55 -10.22 -52.36 82.72
CA ASP A 55 -9.69 -50.99 82.66
C ASP A 55 -8.59 -50.86 81.59
N LEU A 56 -7.76 -51.89 81.40
CA LEU A 56 -6.74 -51.92 80.35
C LEU A 56 -7.39 -51.96 78.96
N GLU A 57 -8.38 -52.82 78.74
CA GLU A 57 -9.12 -52.90 77.47
C GLU A 57 -9.85 -51.58 77.15
N GLN A 58 -10.46 -50.95 78.15
CA GLN A 58 -11.07 -49.63 78.00
C GLN A 58 -10.02 -48.59 77.55
N ARG A 59 -8.86 -48.54 78.20
CA ARG A 59 -7.78 -47.60 77.86
C ARG A 59 -7.23 -47.84 76.45
N LEU A 60 -7.10 -49.10 76.02
CA LEU A 60 -6.68 -49.46 74.67
C LEU A 60 -7.72 -49.01 73.63
N TRP A 61 -9.01 -49.29 73.88
CA TRP A 61 -10.08 -48.85 72.98
C TRP A 61 -10.18 -47.32 72.90
N GLU A 62 -10.02 -46.62 74.01
CA GLU A 62 -9.93 -45.16 74.03
C GLU A 62 -8.72 -44.65 73.24
N ALA A 63 -7.56 -45.31 73.35
CA ALA A 63 -6.37 -44.96 72.57
C ALA A 63 -6.59 -45.19 71.06
N GLU A 64 -7.18 -46.32 70.66
CA GLU A 64 -7.55 -46.59 69.27
C GLU A 64 -8.56 -45.57 68.73
N CYS A 65 -9.56 -45.18 69.53
CA CYS A 65 -10.52 -44.16 69.14
C CYS A 65 -9.87 -42.79 68.96
N ARG A 66 -8.92 -42.44 69.84
CA ARG A 66 -8.12 -41.20 69.70
C ARG A 66 -7.24 -41.26 68.45
N GLU A 67 -6.59 -42.38 68.19
CA GLU A 67 -5.79 -42.61 66.99
C GLU A 67 -6.64 -42.45 65.72
N ARG A 68 -7.81 -43.11 65.65
CA ARG A 68 -8.74 -42.98 64.53
C ARG A 68 -9.17 -41.52 64.31
N ALA A 69 -9.45 -40.77 65.38
CA ALA A 69 -9.80 -39.36 65.30
C ALA A 69 -8.62 -38.49 64.79
N LEU A 70 -7.39 -38.79 65.23
CA LEU A 70 -6.18 -38.13 64.74
C LEU A 70 -5.93 -38.45 63.26
N CYS A 71 -6.02 -39.72 62.86
CA CYS A 71 -5.90 -40.14 61.46
C CYS A 71 -6.95 -39.45 60.58
N GLY A 72 -8.21 -39.36 61.04
CA GLY A 72 -9.25 -38.62 60.32
C GLY A 72 -8.95 -37.12 60.20
N ARG A 73 -8.32 -36.52 61.21
CA ARG A 73 -7.87 -35.12 61.14
C ARG A 73 -6.70 -34.94 60.18
N LEU A 74 -5.73 -35.86 60.19
CA LEU A 74 -4.59 -35.86 59.27
C LEU A 74 -5.04 -36.00 57.82
N ALA A 75 -5.93 -36.96 57.52
CA ALA A 75 -6.47 -37.14 56.17
C ALA A 75 -7.17 -35.87 55.63
N ARG A 76 -7.93 -35.17 56.48
CA ARG A 76 -8.56 -33.88 56.10
C ARG A 76 -7.52 -32.79 55.84
N LEU A 77 -6.47 -32.71 56.65
CA LEU A 77 -5.37 -31.75 56.44
C LEU A 77 -4.57 -32.09 55.18
N GLU A 78 -4.35 -33.37 54.89
CA GLU A 78 -3.71 -33.84 53.66
C GLU A 78 -4.54 -33.48 52.44
N GLU A 79 -5.86 -33.70 52.48
CA GLU A 79 -6.77 -33.29 51.42
C GLU A 79 -6.77 -31.77 51.21
N GLN A 80 -6.83 -30.99 52.30
CA GLN A 80 -6.73 -29.53 52.25
C GLN A 80 -5.39 -29.06 51.67
N ASN A 81 -4.27 -29.67 52.08
CA ASN A 81 -2.96 -29.35 51.53
C ASN A 81 -2.89 -29.70 50.04
N GLN A 82 -3.46 -30.83 49.61
CA GLN A 82 -3.53 -31.19 48.19
C GLN A 82 -4.38 -30.19 47.40
N GLN A 83 -5.51 -29.75 47.94
CA GLN A 83 -6.35 -28.72 47.33
C GLN A 83 -5.63 -27.37 47.23
N LEU A 84 -4.94 -26.94 48.28
CA LEU A 84 -4.15 -25.70 48.28
C LEU A 84 -2.98 -25.77 47.29
N LEU A 85 -2.30 -26.91 47.20
CA LEU A 85 -1.25 -27.13 46.20
C LEU A 85 -1.83 -27.08 44.78
N GLY A 86 -2.99 -27.70 44.55
CA GLY A 86 -3.71 -27.62 43.29
C GLY A 86 -4.04 -26.18 42.91
N GLN A 87 -4.65 -25.42 43.83
CA GLN A 87 -4.94 -24.00 43.63
C GLN A 87 -3.68 -23.19 43.33
N LEU A 88 -2.59 -23.42 44.06
CA LEU A 88 -1.32 -22.73 43.82
C LEU A 88 -0.77 -23.02 42.42
N THR A 89 -0.83 -24.27 41.97
CA THR A 89 -0.40 -24.65 40.61
C THR A 89 -1.29 -24.05 39.54
N GLU A 90 -2.60 -23.98 39.76
CA GLU A 90 -3.56 -23.34 38.86
C GLU A 90 -3.27 -21.83 38.76
N THR A 91 -3.11 -21.14 39.90
CA THR A 91 -2.76 -19.71 39.91
C THR A 91 -1.44 -19.44 39.20
N GLN A 92 -0.41 -20.27 39.44
CA GLN A 92 0.88 -20.14 38.75
C GLN A 92 0.73 -20.33 37.23
N SER A 93 -0.06 -21.32 36.79
CA SER A 93 -0.31 -21.53 35.37
C SER A 93 -1.09 -20.37 34.72
N GLN A 94 -2.02 -19.77 35.46
CA GLN A 94 -2.78 -18.61 35.01
C GLN A 94 -1.87 -17.39 34.87
N GLU A 95 -1.02 -17.13 35.87
CA GLU A 95 0.00 -16.06 35.84
C GLU A 95 0.98 -16.24 34.68
N ASP A 96 1.45 -17.46 34.43
CA ASP A 96 2.30 -17.77 33.28
C ASP A 96 1.58 -17.51 31.96
N SER A 97 0.29 -17.86 31.88
CA SER A 97 -0.53 -17.61 30.69
C SER A 97 -0.74 -16.11 30.44
N THR A 98 -0.93 -15.31 31.49
CA THR A 98 -1.07 -13.86 31.37
C THR A 98 0.25 -13.22 31.01
N ALA A 99 1.36 -13.64 31.63
CA ALA A 99 2.70 -13.15 31.29
C ALA A 99 3.07 -13.46 29.83
N ARG A 100 2.66 -14.61 29.28
CA ARG A 100 2.84 -14.93 27.86
C ARG A 100 2.05 -13.98 26.95
N LYS A 101 0.78 -13.72 27.27
CA LYS A 101 -0.06 -12.78 26.51
C LYS A 101 0.51 -11.36 26.55
N GLU A 102 1.00 -10.91 27.70
CA GLU A 102 1.65 -9.60 27.85
C GLU A 102 2.92 -9.49 27.00
N ARG A 103 3.75 -10.54 26.98
CA ARG A 103 4.94 -10.60 26.10
C ARG A 103 4.55 -10.54 24.64
N GLU A 104 3.51 -11.25 24.22
CA GLU A 104 3.01 -11.21 22.85
C GLU A 104 2.51 -9.81 22.47
N VAL A 105 1.73 -9.16 23.33
CA VAL A 105 1.28 -7.78 23.13
C VAL A 105 2.47 -6.83 23.04
N MET A 106 3.47 -6.99 23.92
CA MET A 106 4.68 -6.17 23.89
C MET A 106 5.47 -6.34 22.59
N LEU A 107 5.59 -7.56 22.06
CA LEU A 107 6.24 -7.83 20.77
C LEU A 107 5.47 -7.15 19.63
N ARG A 108 4.15 -7.28 19.58
CA ARG A 108 3.31 -6.61 18.57
C ARG A 108 3.44 -5.08 18.64
N LEU A 109 3.43 -4.52 19.85
CA LEU A 109 3.64 -3.08 20.06
C LEU A 109 5.04 -2.64 19.60
N LYS A 110 6.07 -3.43 19.90
CA LYS A 110 7.44 -3.17 19.44
C LYS A 110 7.50 -3.18 17.91
N GLU A 111 6.91 -4.17 17.25
CA GLU A 111 6.84 -4.24 15.79
C GLU A 111 6.15 -3.02 15.18
N VAL A 112 5.02 -2.58 15.75
CA VAL A 112 4.32 -1.38 15.27
C VAL A 112 5.17 -0.13 15.49
N VAL A 113 5.82 0.01 16.65
CA VAL A 113 6.71 1.15 16.94
C VAL A 113 7.91 1.16 16.00
N ASP A 114 8.52 0.01 15.73
CA ASP A 114 9.66 -0.09 14.82
C ASP A 114 9.23 0.23 13.37
N LYS A 115 8.07 -0.25 12.92
CA LYS A 115 7.47 0.16 11.63
C LYS A 115 7.23 1.66 11.55
N GLN A 116 6.63 2.26 12.59
CA GLN A 116 6.39 3.70 12.64
C GLN A 116 7.70 4.50 12.62
N ARG A 117 8.75 4.02 13.29
CA ARG A 117 10.08 4.64 13.24
C ARG A 117 10.68 4.59 11.84
N ASP A 118 10.55 3.46 11.16
CA ASP A 118 11.05 3.30 9.79
C ASP A 118 10.25 4.18 8.81
N GLU A 119 8.94 4.26 8.98
CA GLU A 119 8.08 5.16 8.21
C GLU A 119 8.44 6.64 8.43
N LEU A 120 8.65 7.05 9.69
CA LEU A 120 9.12 8.41 10.00
C LEU A 120 10.48 8.71 9.38
N ARG A 121 11.41 7.74 9.36
CA ARG A 121 12.71 7.91 8.69
C ARG A 121 12.55 8.03 7.17
N ALA A 122 11.71 7.21 6.56
CA ALA A 122 11.42 7.26 5.13
C ALA A 122 10.79 8.62 4.74
N GLN A 123 9.79 9.07 5.49
CA GLN A 123 9.15 10.37 5.29
C GLN A 123 10.14 11.53 5.50
N ALA A 124 11.02 11.46 6.50
CA ALA A 124 12.06 12.47 6.70
C ALA A 124 13.03 12.54 5.52
N HIS A 125 13.44 11.40 4.97
CA HIS A 125 14.26 11.37 3.75
C HIS A 125 13.52 11.94 2.53
N GLU A 126 12.23 11.63 2.37
CA GLU A 126 11.40 12.19 1.30
C GLU A 126 11.27 13.71 1.41
N ILE A 127 11.04 14.24 2.61
CA ILE A 127 10.99 15.69 2.86
C ILE A 127 12.32 16.35 2.45
N VAL A 128 13.46 15.75 2.81
CA VAL A 128 14.78 16.27 2.42
C VAL A 128 15.01 16.21 0.91
N CYS A 129 14.56 15.15 0.23
CA CYS A 129 14.63 15.09 -1.23
C CYS A 129 13.78 16.20 -1.87
N LYS A 130 12.51 16.35 -1.44
CA LYS A 130 11.63 17.40 -1.94
C LYS A 130 12.16 18.80 -1.62
N SER A 131 12.77 19.02 -0.46
CA SER A 131 13.35 20.33 -0.12
C SER A 131 14.48 20.69 -1.08
N ARG A 132 15.38 19.74 -1.40
CA ARG A 132 16.45 19.95 -2.38
C ARG A 132 15.91 20.28 -3.77
N ASP A 133 14.84 19.60 -4.21
CA ASP A 133 14.20 19.90 -5.49
C ASP A 133 13.60 21.32 -5.49
N THR A 134 12.94 21.72 -4.39
CA THR A 134 12.41 23.08 -4.27
C THR A 134 13.53 24.13 -4.25
N GLU A 135 14.66 23.87 -3.58
CA GLU A 135 15.84 24.74 -3.59
C GLU A 135 16.41 24.87 -5.01
N ALA A 136 16.56 23.75 -5.74
CA ALA A 136 17.06 23.76 -7.11
C ALA A 136 16.14 24.56 -8.06
N LEU A 137 14.82 24.43 -7.91
CA LEU A 137 13.84 25.21 -8.68
C LEU A 137 13.89 26.70 -8.32
N GLN A 138 14.06 27.03 -7.03
CA GLN A 138 14.24 28.42 -6.59
C GLN A 138 15.50 29.04 -7.19
N GLU A 139 16.62 28.31 -7.24
CA GLU A 139 17.83 28.78 -7.90
C GLU A 139 17.63 29.00 -9.41
N GLN A 140 16.93 28.09 -10.09
CA GLN A 140 16.60 28.27 -11.51
C GLN A 140 15.76 29.52 -11.72
N LEU A 141 14.73 29.74 -10.90
CA LEU A 141 13.92 30.95 -10.95
C LEU A 141 14.76 32.21 -10.74
N HIS A 142 15.67 32.21 -9.75
CA HIS A 142 16.56 33.33 -9.51
C HIS A 142 17.47 33.63 -10.71
N ARG A 143 18.04 32.60 -11.35
CA ARG A 143 18.82 32.74 -12.59
C ARG A 143 17.98 33.34 -13.73
N PHE A 144 16.74 32.89 -13.90
CA PHE A 144 15.82 33.44 -14.90
C PHE A 144 15.48 34.91 -14.64
N MET A 145 15.24 35.27 -13.37
CA MET A 145 14.97 36.65 -12.98
C MET A 145 16.15 37.57 -13.30
N ALA A 146 17.37 37.17 -12.95
CA ALA A 146 18.59 37.90 -13.29
C ALA A 146 18.76 38.08 -14.81
N MET A 147 18.57 37.00 -15.59
CA MET A 147 18.62 37.09 -17.06
C MET A 147 17.52 38.00 -17.62
N ASN A 148 16.32 38.01 -17.02
CA ASN A 148 15.23 38.86 -17.46
C ASN A 148 15.53 40.34 -17.21
N GLU A 149 16.10 40.67 -16.05
CA GLU A 149 16.59 42.01 -15.73
C GLU A 149 17.67 42.46 -16.72
N ASP A 150 18.64 41.59 -17.04
CA ASP A 150 19.67 41.86 -18.05
C ASP A 150 19.07 42.14 -19.42
N LEU A 151 18.05 41.37 -19.84
CA LEU A 151 17.35 41.58 -21.11
C LEU A 151 16.59 42.91 -21.12
N ARG A 152 15.89 43.25 -20.04
CA ARG A 152 15.23 44.56 -19.89
C ARG A 152 16.24 45.70 -19.96
N HIS A 153 17.40 45.55 -19.31
CA HIS A 153 18.48 46.53 -19.38
C HIS A 153 19.03 46.67 -20.80
N LYS A 154 19.29 45.56 -21.51
CA LYS A 154 19.73 45.58 -22.91
C LYS A 154 18.72 46.28 -23.82
N VAL A 155 17.43 45.99 -23.65
CA VAL A 155 16.35 46.68 -24.40
C VAL A 155 16.35 48.17 -24.10
N ALA A 156 16.48 48.58 -22.84
CA ALA A 156 16.54 49.99 -22.47
C ALA A 156 17.74 50.72 -23.09
N VAL A 157 18.92 50.09 -23.08
CA VAL A 157 20.14 50.64 -23.71
C VAL A 157 19.97 50.79 -25.22
N VAL A 158 19.49 49.75 -25.91
CA VAL A 158 19.26 49.80 -27.36
C VAL A 158 18.20 50.84 -27.72
N GLN A 159 17.14 50.95 -26.92
CA GLN A 159 16.11 51.96 -27.12
C GLN A 159 16.66 53.38 -26.94
N ALA A 160 17.52 53.61 -25.95
CA ALA A 160 18.18 54.90 -25.75
C ALA A 160 19.15 55.23 -26.91
N GLN A 161 19.90 54.25 -27.39
CA GLN A 161 20.77 54.39 -28.57
C GLN A 161 19.96 54.76 -29.82
N LEU A 162 18.82 54.09 -30.06
CA LEU A 162 17.92 54.38 -31.18
C LEU A 162 17.36 55.81 -31.11
N LYS A 163 16.92 56.26 -29.93
CA LYS A 163 16.44 57.64 -29.73
C LYS A 163 17.52 58.67 -30.01
N SER A 164 18.73 58.48 -29.47
CA SER A 164 19.86 59.38 -29.74
C SER A 164 20.26 59.41 -31.22
N ALA A 165 20.20 58.28 -31.92
CA ALA A 165 20.47 58.23 -33.36
C ALA A 165 19.40 58.96 -34.18
N LEU A 166 18.12 58.86 -33.79
CA LEU A 166 17.02 59.61 -34.41
C LEU A 166 17.15 61.13 -34.18
N GLU A 167 17.50 61.55 -32.96
CA GLU A 167 17.76 62.96 -32.62
C GLU A 167 18.89 63.53 -33.48
N LYS A 168 20.05 62.83 -33.53
CA LYS A 168 21.18 63.22 -34.39
C LYS A 168 20.81 63.28 -35.88
N LYS A 169 19.99 62.33 -36.35
CA LYS A 169 19.47 62.35 -37.73
C LYS A 169 18.62 63.60 -37.97
N SER A 170 17.70 63.92 -37.06
CA SER A 170 16.86 65.11 -37.19
C SER A 170 17.67 66.41 -37.14
N ASP A 171 18.71 66.49 -36.31
CA ASP A 171 19.61 67.64 -36.24
C ASP A 171 20.39 67.83 -37.56
N LEU A 172 20.89 66.72 -38.13
CA LEU A 172 21.58 66.74 -39.42
C LEU A 172 20.64 67.09 -40.58
N GLU A 173 19.41 66.59 -40.59
CA GLU A 173 18.39 66.96 -41.57
C GLU A 173 18.02 68.45 -41.47
N ALA A 174 17.88 68.99 -40.25
CA ALA A 174 17.65 70.41 -40.02
C ALA A 174 18.83 71.27 -40.51
N ALA A 175 20.06 70.87 -40.22
CA ALA A 175 21.28 71.55 -40.69
C ALA A 175 21.41 71.51 -42.22
N MET A 176 21.07 70.38 -42.85
CA MET A 176 21.07 70.22 -44.31
C MET A 176 20.03 71.14 -44.96
N LEU A 177 18.80 71.18 -44.44
CA LEU A 177 17.75 72.09 -44.90
C LEU A 177 18.13 73.56 -44.72
N GLN A 178 18.77 73.92 -43.62
CA GLN A 178 19.26 75.28 -43.40
C GLN A 178 20.34 75.66 -44.41
N THR A 179 21.34 74.78 -44.61
CA THR A 179 22.41 74.98 -45.60
C THR A 179 21.84 75.11 -47.01
N GLN A 180 20.83 74.31 -47.37
CA GLN A 180 20.13 74.40 -48.65
C GLN A 180 19.38 75.74 -48.81
N ARG A 181 18.71 76.23 -47.76
CA ARG A 181 18.03 77.54 -47.76
C ARG A 181 19.04 78.68 -47.93
N GLU A 182 20.18 78.62 -47.24
CA GLU A 182 21.25 79.60 -47.39
C GLU A 182 21.88 79.58 -48.78
N ALA A 183 22.13 78.40 -49.34
CA ALA A 183 22.62 78.24 -50.71
C ALA A 183 21.61 78.82 -51.73
N SER A 184 20.31 78.58 -51.52
CA SER A 184 19.24 79.16 -52.34
C SER A 184 19.19 80.69 -52.23
N ARG A 185 19.39 81.25 -51.02
CA ARG A 185 19.50 82.71 -50.81
C ARG A 185 20.73 83.31 -51.50
N ARG A 186 21.89 82.66 -51.42
CA ARG A 186 23.12 83.05 -52.14
C ARG A 186 22.93 82.99 -53.66
N SER A 187 22.28 81.94 -54.16
CA SER A 187 21.94 81.83 -55.58
C SER A 187 21.01 82.96 -56.05
N ARG A 188 19.95 83.30 -55.29
CA ARG A 188 19.05 84.42 -55.61
C ARG A 188 19.75 85.78 -55.63
N THR A 189 20.64 86.04 -54.67
CA THR A 189 21.42 87.29 -54.64
C THR A 189 22.47 87.35 -55.76
N SER A 190 23.03 86.21 -56.18
CA SER A 190 23.86 86.13 -57.39
C SER A 190 23.05 86.27 -58.70
N SER A 191 21.75 85.92 -58.68
CA SER A 191 20.83 86.04 -59.82
C SER A 191 20.40 87.49 -60.08
N ASP A 192 20.43 88.36 -59.07
CA ASP A 192 20.13 89.79 -59.20
C ASP A 192 21.25 90.58 -59.89
N SER A 193 22.38 89.92 -60.22
CA SER A 193 23.43 90.48 -61.08
C SER A 193 23.32 90.09 -62.56
N GLN A 194 22.37 89.24 -62.97
CA GLN A 194 22.18 88.90 -64.40
C GLN A 194 20.75 88.49 -64.78
N ARG A 195 20.11 89.26 -65.69
CA ARG A 195 19.18 88.76 -66.73
C ARG A 195 19.01 89.81 -67.84
N PRO A 196 18.56 89.48 -69.10
CA PRO A 196 18.14 88.18 -69.67
C PRO A 196 18.58 87.90 -71.13
N LYS A 197 18.34 86.67 -71.68
CA LYS A 197 17.47 86.30 -72.86
C LYS A 197 17.63 84.80 -73.32
N PRO A 198 16.86 84.23 -74.29
CA PRO A 198 15.69 83.34 -74.07
C PRO A 198 15.79 81.87 -74.61
N ARG A 199 14.76 81.07 -74.23
CA ARG A 199 14.13 79.81 -74.76
C ARG A 199 14.42 79.39 -76.24
N PRO A 200 14.24 78.09 -76.66
CA PRO A 200 12.99 77.31 -76.46
C PRO A 200 13.03 75.76 -76.32
N GLU A 201 11.91 75.28 -75.78
CA GLU A 201 11.08 74.07 -76.04
C GLU A 201 11.64 72.71 -76.47
N GLY A 202 11.11 71.69 -75.77
CA GLY A 202 11.07 70.29 -76.18
C GLY A 202 10.54 69.40 -75.04
N ALA A 203 9.22 69.38 -74.82
CA ALA A 203 8.53 68.32 -74.06
C ALA A 203 8.28 67.09 -74.99
N PRO A 204 7.74 65.93 -74.56
CA PRO A 204 7.36 65.44 -73.23
C PRO A 204 7.90 64.00 -72.96
N THR A 205 7.30 63.31 -71.97
CA THR A 205 7.31 61.84 -71.67
C THR A 205 8.18 61.38 -70.50
N PRO A 206 7.80 60.29 -69.80
CA PRO A 206 6.64 60.24 -68.91
C PRO A 206 7.00 59.72 -67.51
N ALA A 207 6.14 60.03 -66.55
CA ALA A 207 5.98 59.18 -65.37
C ALA A 207 5.44 57.83 -65.84
N GLU A 208 6.14 56.75 -65.49
CA GLU A 208 5.67 55.38 -65.23
C GLU A 208 6.84 54.43 -65.47
N GLU A 209 7.39 53.88 -64.39
CA GLU A 209 7.78 52.47 -64.44
C GLU A 209 6.87 51.68 -63.51
N PRO A 210 6.28 50.58 -63.98
CA PRO A 210 5.09 49.97 -63.41
C PRO A 210 5.45 48.76 -62.57
N GLN A 211 4.45 48.37 -61.78
CA GLN A 211 4.33 47.04 -61.23
C GLN A 211 4.35 45.95 -62.33
N HIS A 212 4.54 44.71 -61.91
CA HIS A 212 4.30 43.46 -62.65
C HIS A 212 5.32 43.07 -63.73
N GLN A 213 6.27 42.21 -63.33
CA GLN A 213 6.63 41.08 -64.18
C GLN A 213 5.66 39.94 -63.86
N ASP A 214 4.69 39.76 -64.75
CA ASP A 214 3.90 38.55 -64.85
C ASP A 214 4.72 37.43 -65.49
N ALA A 215 4.55 36.25 -64.90
CA ALA A 215 4.37 34.96 -65.55
C ALA A 215 5.29 34.59 -66.73
N ASP A 216 6.23 33.69 -66.44
CA ASP A 216 6.59 32.62 -67.35
C ASP A 216 5.44 31.59 -67.43
N PRO A 217 4.84 31.33 -68.60
CA PRO A 217 3.76 30.37 -68.78
C PRO A 217 4.34 29.03 -69.25
N GLY A 218 4.60 28.10 -68.31
CA GLY A 218 5.31 26.88 -68.67
C GLY A 218 5.23 25.72 -67.69
N GLY A 219 4.03 25.39 -67.19
CA GLY A 219 3.77 24.07 -66.61
C GLY A 219 3.11 24.08 -65.23
N SER A 220 1.83 23.74 -65.19
CA SER A 220 1.12 23.42 -63.96
C SER A 220 1.85 22.30 -63.18
N PRO A 221 1.96 22.46 -61.85
CA PRO A 221 1.01 21.76 -61.00
C PRO A 221 0.30 22.76 -60.09
N ALA A 222 -1.00 22.92 -60.31
CA ALA A 222 -1.85 23.67 -59.41
C ALA A 222 -1.91 22.99 -58.03
N HIS A 223 -2.04 23.84 -57.02
CA HIS A 223 -2.44 23.59 -55.64
C HIS A 223 -1.32 23.24 -54.64
N CYS A 224 -0.65 24.29 -54.11
CA CYS A 224 -1.02 24.85 -52.79
C CYS A 224 -0.06 26.00 -52.42
N CYS A 225 -0.36 27.22 -52.87
CA CYS A 225 0.34 28.41 -52.37
C CYS A 225 -0.54 29.03 -51.29
N PHE A 226 -0.31 28.66 -50.03
CA PHE A 226 -0.95 29.33 -48.90
C PHE A 226 -0.61 30.83 -48.91
N SER A 227 -1.58 31.68 -48.61
CA SER A 227 -1.29 33.09 -48.28
C SER A 227 -0.38 33.16 -47.05
N LYS A 228 0.36 34.25 -46.89
CA LYS A 228 1.24 34.45 -45.75
C LYS A 228 0.46 34.37 -44.42
N GLU A 229 -0.76 34.89 -44.40
CA GLU A 229 -1.68 34.87 -43.27
C GLU A 229 -2.18 33.44 -42.98
N GLU A 230 -2.53 32.69 -44.03
CA GLU A 230 -2.94 31.28 -43.90
C GLU A 230 -1.79 30.41 -43.37
N LEU A 231 -0.56 30.65 -43.84
CA LEU A 231 0.62 29.95 -43.35
C LEU A 231 0.89 30.28 -41.88
N GLN A 232 0.72 31.54 -41.47
CA GLN A 232 0.85 31.94 -40.07
C GLN A 232 -0.20 31.26 -39.20
N GLN A 233 -1.44 31.17 -39.67
CA GLN A 233 -2.53 30.49 -38.98
C GLN A 233 -2.26 28.97 -38.88
N ILE A 234 -1.86 28.31 -39.97
CA ILE A 234 -1.50 26.89 -39.99
C ILE A 234 -0.34 26.60 -39.02
N LEU A 235 0.66 27.49 -38.96
CA LEU A 235 1.78 27.34 -38.02
C LEU A 235 1.33 27.47 -36.57
N GLN A 236 0.41 28.39 -36.28
CA GLN A 236 -0.18 28.55 -34.96
C GLN A 236 -1.00 27.32 -34.58
N GLU A 237 -1.95 26.90 -35.42
CA GLU A 237 -2.77 25.69 -35.20
C GLU A 237 -1.89 24.44 -35.06
N ARG A 238 -0.81 24.33 -35.84
CA ARG A 238 0.17 23.24 -35.70
C ARG A 238 0.87 23.28 -34.34
N ASN A 239 1.21 24.46 -33.83
CA ASN A 239 1.82 24.59 -32.50
C ASN A 239 0.83 24.22 -31.40
N GLU A 240 -0.43 24.65 -31.52
CA GLU A 240 -1.51 24.30 -30.58
C GLU A 240 -1.81 22.78 -30.61
N LEU A 241 -1.85 22.17 -31.79
CA LEU A 241 -1.99 20.72 -31.92
C LEU A 241 -0.78 19.97 -31.35
N LYS A 242 0.42 20.53 -31.46
CA LYS A 242 1.63 19.95 -30.85
C LYS A 242 1.56 20.01 -29.32
N THR A 243 1.09 21.11 -28.74
CA THR A 243 0.88 21.21 -27.29
C THR A 243 -0.23 20.28 -26.83
N ASN A 244 -1.35 20.20 -27.54
CA ASN A 244 -2.46 19.30 -27.20
C ASN A 244 -2.05 17.82 -27.31
N LEU A 245 -1.26 17.46 -28.34
CA LEU A 245 -0.73 16.11 -28.47
C LEU A 245 0.18 15.74 -27.29
N PHE A 246 1.02 16.68 -26.84
CA PHE A 246 1.88 16.48 -25.68
C PHE A 246 1.05 16.27 -24.41
N LEU A 247 0.04 17.12 -24.15
CA LEU A 247 -0.84 17.00 -22.99
C LEU A 247 -1.61 15.67 -22.99
N VAL A 248 -2.22 15.29 -24.12
CA VAL A 248 -2.94 14.01 -24.24
C VAL A 248 -1.98 12.82 -24.07
N GLN A 249 -0.73 12.94 -24.51
CA GLN A 249 0.27 11.88 -24.30
C GLN A 249 0.66 11.74 -22.82
N GLU A 250 0.73 12.85 -22.08
CA GLU A 250 0.94 12.86 -20.64
C GLU A 250 -0.28 12.28 -19.89
N GLU A 251 -1.50 12.69 -20.24
CA GLU A 251 -2.74 12.12 -19.66
C GLU A 251 -2.84 10.61 -19.90
N LEU A 252 -2.51 10.14 -21.11
CA LEU A 252 -2.47 8.71 -21.41
C LEU A 252 -1.42 7.98 -20.55
N ALA A 253 -0.25 8.57 -20.33
CA ALA A 253 0.77 8.01 -19.46
C ALA A 253 0.33 8.00 -17.99
N TYR A 254 -0.39 9.04 -17.55
CA TYR A 254 -0.99 9.12 -16.22
C TYR A 254 -1.98 7.96 -16.00
N TYR A 255 -2.98 7.79 -16.86
CA TYR A 255 -3.95 6.71 -16.72
C TYR A 255 -3.31 5.32 -16.83
N GLN A 256 -2.30 5.14 -17.69
CA GLN A 256 -1.55 3.88 -17.77
C GLN A 256 -0.82 3.57 -16.46
N ARG A 257 -0.26 4.57 -15.79
CA ARG A 257 0.40 4.41 -14.49
C ARG A 257 -0.64 4.15 -13.39
N GLU A 258 -1.76 4.85 -13.41
CA GLU A 258 -2.85 4.68 -12.45
C GLU A 258 -3.46 3.27 -12.50
N LEU A 259 -3.60 2.70 -13.71
CA LEU A 259 -4.02 1.31 -13.88
C LEU A 259 -3.06 0.29 -13.24
N MET A 260 -1.77 0.60 -13.18
CA MET A 260 -0.74 -0.26 -12.59
C MET A 260 -0.61 -0.07 -11.08
N ASN A 261 -0.81 1.16 -10.58
CA ASN A 261 -0.68 1.49 -9.15
C ASN A 261 -1.73 0.79 -8.26
N GLU A 262 -2.92 0.52 -8.81
CA GLU A 262 -4.01 -0.13 -8.09
C GLU A 262 -4.01 -1.68 -8.20
N GLU A 263 -2.99 -2.30 -8.80
CA GLU A 263 -2.91 -3.75 -9.12
C GLU A 263 -4.14 -4.32 -9.88
N ARG A 264 -4.99 -3.44 -10.44
CA ARG A 264 -6.23 -3.84 -11.13
C ARG A 264 -5.95 -4.69 -12.36
N VAL A 265 -4.80 -4.47 -13.01
CA VAL A 265 -4.43 -5.15 -14.26
C VAL A 265 -2.92 -5.48 -14.27
N PRO A 266 -2.53 -6.75 -14.46
CA PRO A 266 -1.14 -7.15 -14.65
C PRO A 266 -0.43 -6.46 -15.83
N SER A 267 0.88 -6.22 -15.71
CA SER A 267 1.71 -5.48 -16.70
C SER A 267 1.64 -6.05 -18.12
N PHE A 268 1.65 -7.37 -18.27
CA PHE A 268 1.61 -8.02 -19.57
C PHE A 268 0.30 -7.75 -20.33
N PHE A 269 -0.82 -7.63 -19.63
CA PHE A 269 -2.10 -7.27 -20.24
C PHE A 269 -2.10 -5.81 -20.70
N LEU A 270 -1.52 -4.91 -19.91
CA LEU A 270 -1.40 -3.50 -20.30
C LEU A 270 -0.53 -3.34 -21.56
N ASP A 271 0.55 -4.10 -21.69
CA ASP A 271 1.41 -4.08 -22.88
C ASP A 271 0.72 -4.71 -24.11
N ALA A 272 -0.07 -5.76 -23.93
CA ALA A 272 -0.94 -6.30 -24.97
C ALA A 272 -2.03 -5.29 -25.42
N MET A 273 -2.63 -4.56 -24.46
CA MET A 273 -3.56 -3.47 -24.77
C MET A 273 -2.88 -2.32 -25.51
N LYS A 274 -1.67 -1.92 -25.10
CA LYS A 274 -0.89 -0.87 -25.76
C LYS A 274 -0.51 -1.27 -27.18
N SER A 275 -0.13 -2.53 -27.42
CA SER A 275 0.21 -3.01 -28.77
C SER A 275 -1.03 -3.05 -29.68
N THR A 276 -2.19 -3.48 -29.18
CA THR A 276 -3.45 -3.45 -29.93
C THR A 276 -3.91 -2.03 -30.24
N VAL A 277 -3.84 -1.11 -29.27
CA VAL A 277 -4.15 0.32 -29.47
C VAL A 277 -3.19 0.96 -30.47
N LYS A 278 -1.88 0.66 -30.41
CA LYS A 278 -0.90 1.14 -31.41
C LYS A 278 -1.23 0.64 -32.81
N ARG A 279 -1.61 -0.63 -32.95
CA ARG A 279 -2.02 -1.24 -34.23
C ARG A 279 -3.27 -0.57 -34.78
N GLN A 280 -4.29 -0.39 -33.95
CA GLN A 280 -5.51 0.31 -34.32
C GLN A 280 -5.25 1.78 -34.67
N ARG A 281 -4.42 2.48 -33.89
CA ARG A 281 -4.00 3.87 -34.18
C ARG A 281 -3.30 3.96 -35.53
N LYS A 282 -2.39 3.03 -35.86
CA LYS A 282 -1.72 2.99 -37.18
C LYS A 282 -2.75 2.83 -38.30
N LYS A 283 -3.72 1.92 -38.13
CA LYS A 283 -4.81 1.69 -39.08
C LYS A 283 -5.70 2.93 -39.26
N ILE A 284 -6.16 3.53 -38.17
CA ILE A 284 -7.01 4.74 -38.19
C ILE A 284 -6.23 5.92 -38.80
N ARG A 285 -4.98 6.12 -38.40
CA ARG A 285 -4.12 7.18 -38.95
C ARG A 285 -3.94 7.03 -40.46
N ALA A 286 -3.70 5.81 -40.94
CA ALA A 286 -3.56 5.56 -42.37
C ALA A 286 -4.85 5.91 -43.14
N LYS A 287 -6.01 5.52 -42.59
CA LYS A 287 -7.32 5.88 -43.15
C LYS A 287 -7.59 7.38 -43.12
N MET A 288 -7.27 8.07 -42.02
CA MET A 288 -7.49 9.50 -41.87
C MET A 288 -6.58 10.35 -42.77
N LEU A 289 -5.35 9.88 -43.03
CA LEU A 289 -4.36 10.60 -43.84
C LEU A 289 -4.32 10.13 -45.29
N GLY A 290 -5.15 9.16 -45.68
CA GLY A 290 -5.18 8.62 -47.04
C GLY A 290 -3.92 7.86 -47.47
N THR A 291 -3.09 7.41 -46.52
CA THR A 291 -1.89 6.62 -46.82
C THR A 291 -2.27 5.15 -46.97
N MET A 292 -1.83 4.47 -48.04
CA MET A 292 -2.19 3.10 -48.39
C MET A 292 -1.95 2.11 -47.22
N GLU A 293 -2.96 1.27 -46.91
CA GLU A 293 -2.86 0.22 -45.89
C GLU A 293 -1.87 -0.86 -46.36
N GLU A 294 -0.67 -0.90 -45.79
CA GLU A 294 0.16 -2.09 -45.87
C GLU A 294 -0.41 -3.16 -44.93
N SER A 295 -0.82 -4.27 -45.56
CA SER A 295 -1.39 -5.43 -44.89
C SER A 295 -0.40 -5.99 -43.88
N ALA A 296 -0.92 -6.28 -42.70
CA ALA A 296 -0.21 -6.89 -41.59
C ALA A 296 0.68 -8.07 -42.02
N SER A 297 2.00 -7.96 -41.82
CA SER A 297 2.89 -9.11 -41.76
C SER A 297 4.13 -8.77 -40.94
N SER A 298 4.34 -9.57 -39.89
CA SER A 298 5.60 -9.93 -39.24
C SER A 298 6.52 -8.83 -38.69
N ASP A 299 6.64 -8.85 -37.36
CA ASP A 299 7.86 -8.61 -36.56
C ASP A 299 8.78 -7.44 -36.93
N GLU A 300 8.76 -6.40 -36.11
CA GLU A 300 9.96 -5.63 -35.81
C GLU A 300 9.92 -5.29 -34.31
N GLU A 301 10.68 -6.08 -33.56
CA GLU A 301 11.18 -5.76 -32.23
C GLU A 301 12.19 -4.61 -32.38
N GLU A 302 11.75 -3.37 -32.26
CA GLU A 302 12.63 -2.21 -32.41
C GLU A 302 12.97 -1.56 -31.06
N GLY A 303 14.18 -1.88 -30.58
CA GLY A 303 15.15 -0.88 -30.12
C GLY A 303 14.86 -0.17 -28.79
N SER A 304 14.98 -0.89 -27.68
CA SER A 304 15.29 -0.28 -26.39
C SER A 304 16.75 0.21 -26.39
N TRP A 305 16.96 1.45 -26.82
CA TRP A 305 18.26 2.11 -26.71
C TRP A 305 18.51 2.56 -25.26
N LEU A 306 19.21 1.73 -24.49
CA LEU A 306 20.00 2.20 -23.35
C LEU A 306 21.45 1.72 -23.54
N PRO A 307 22.47 2.59 -23.37
CA PRO A 307 23.85 2.17 -23.48
C PRO A 307 24.26 1.33 -22.27
N PRO A 308 24.89 0.16 -22.45
CA PRO A 308 25.55 -0.53 -21.36
C PRO A 308 26.83 0.22 -20.99
N ARG A 309 27.00 0.41 -19.68
CA ARG A 309 28.22 0.90 -19.02
C ARG A 309 29.45 0.16 -19.57
N GLY A 310 30.43 0.93 -20.03
CA GLY A 310 31.66 0.43 -20.62
C GLY A 310 32.50 -0.41 -19.66
N THR A 311 32.92 -1.57 -20.16
CA THR A 311 34.12 -2.27 -19.73
C THR A 311 34.72 -2.88 -20.99
N ASP A 312 35.92 -2.40 -21.33
CA ASP A 312 36.78 -2.88 -22.38
C ASP A 312 37.11 -4.35 -22.17
N CYS A 313 36.98 -5.18 -23.21
CA CYS A 313 37.82 -6.36 -23.40
C CYS A 313 37.82 -6.78 -24.87
N VAL A 314 39.03 -7.00 -25.36
CA VAL A 314 39.41 -7.22 -26.75
C VAL A 314 39.45 -8.72 -26.99
N ASP A 315 38.50 -9.27 -27.75
CA ASP A 315 38.67 -10.40 -28.66
C ASP A 315 37.29 -10.82 -29.21
N ALA A 316 37.02 -10.44 -30.46
CA ALA A 316 35.85 -10.90 -31.19
C ALA A 316 36.26 -11.99 -32.20
N GLN A 317 35.61 -13.16 -32.12
CA GLN A 317 35.49 -14.07 -33.27
C GLN A 317 34.16 -13.76 -34.00
N PRO A 318 34.09 -13.87 -35.34
CA PRO A 318 32.88 -13.50 -36.08
C PRO A 318 31.78 -14.57 -35.97
N PRO A 319 30.51 -14.23 -36.26
CA PRO A 319 29.36 -15.10 -36.00
C PRO A 319 29.19 -16.13 -37.12
N GLU A 320 29.02 -17.40 -36.78
CA GLU A 320 28.52 -18.40 -37.73
C GLU A 320 26.99 -18.44 -37.67
N SER A 321 26.38 -18.23 -38.84
CA SER A 321 24.94 -18.28 -39.05
C SER A 321 24.60 -19.49 -39.93
N LYS A 322 23.69 -20.35 -39.47
CA LYS A 322 22.43 -20.74 -40.15
C LYS A 322 21.97 -22.16 -39.77
N ILE A 323 20.81 -22.19 -39.11
CA ILE A 323 19.68 -23.09 -39.40
C ILE A 323 19.93 -24.60 -39.20
N ARG A 324 19.34 -25.13 -38.11
CA ARG A 324 18.40 -26.28 -38.04
C ARG A 324 18.56 -27.00 -36.69
N SER A 325 17.53 -26.90 -35.83
CA SER A 325 16.90 -28.04 -35.15
C SER A 325 16.00 -27.53 -34.02
N PHE A 326 14.85 -26.98 -34.38
CA PHE A 326 13.69 -26.94 -33.49
C PHE A 326 13.23 -28.39 -33.24
N PHE A 327 12.89 -28.71 -31.98
CA PHE A 327 12.38 -30.00 -31.46
C PHE A 327 13.42 -31.09 -31.15
N GLY A 328 14.15 -30.94 -30.04
CA GLY A 328 15.09 -31.97 -29.55
C GLY A 328 14.99 -32.36 -28.06
N LEU A 329 14.02 -31.85 -27.28
CA LEU A 329 13.98 -32.11 -25.83
C LEU A 329 12.62 -32.58 -25.29
N TRP A 330 11.84 -33.31 -26.08
CA TRP A 330 10.57 -33.90 -25.63
C TRP A 330 10.36 -35.38 -25.96
N TYR A 331 11.40 -36.13 -26.36
CA TYR A 331 11.33 -37.60 -26.43
C TYR A 331 12.70 -38.26 -26.22
N GLN A 332 12.98 -38.70 -25.00
CA GLN A 332 13.77 -39.91 -24.78
C GLN A 332 13.22 -40.66 -23.56
N GLY A 333 12.22 -41.50 -23.81
CA GLY A 333 11.82 -42.55 -22.90
C GLY A 333 12.25 -43.90 -23.48
N SER A 334 12.81 -44.77 -22.64
CA SER A 334 12.50 -46.21 -22.55
C SER A 334 13.71 -47.02 -22.05
N SER A 335 13.57 -47.65 -20.87
CA SER A 335 13.48 -49.12 -20.76
C SER A 335 13.99 -49.65 -19.41
N LYS A 336 13.06 -50.02 -18.51
CA LYS A 336 12.98 -51.37 -17.91
C LYS A 336 11.70 -51.52 -17.07
N ASP A 337 10.98 -52.61 -17.34
CA ASP A 337 9.58 -52.91 -16.98
C ASP A 337 9.39 -53.54 -15.54
N PRO A 338 8.22 -54.15 -15.15
CA PRO A 338 7.21 -53.59 -14.22
C PRO A 338 6.73 -54.66 -13.16
N PRO A 339 5.45 -54.80 -12.74
CA PRO A 339 4.46 -53.87 -12.13
C PRO A 339 3.89 -54.36 -10.76
N THR A 340 3.32 -53.46 -9.93
CA THR A 340 2.08 -53.75 -9.17
C THR A 340 1.33 -52.47 -8.75
N SER A 341 0.00 -52.56 -8.87
CA SER A 341 -1.10 -51.81 -8.25
C SER A 341 -1.46 -50.39 -8.75
N SER A 342 -2.54 -50.35 -9.54
CA SER A 342 -3.70 -49.41 -9.56
C SER A 342 -3.68 -48.26 -8.54
N CYS A 343 -4.14 -47.04 -8.84
CA CYS A 343 -5.45 -46.72 -9.41
C CYS A 343 -5.57 -45.20 -9.75
N SER A 344 -6.27 -44.87 -10.85
CA SER A 344 -7.14 -43.69 -11.09
C SER A 344 -6.71 -42.26 -10.72
N GLY A 345 -6.69 -41.35 -11.72
CA GLY A 345 -6.90 -39.89 -11.52
C GLY A 345 -8.32 -39.59 -10.99
N PRO A 346 -8.67 -38.33 -10.62
CA PRO A 346 -8.84 -37.25 -11.61
C PRO A 346 -8.58 -35.81 -11.11
N TRP A 347 -8.46 -34.88 -12.06
CA TRP A 347 -8.68 -33.45 -11.84
C TRP A 347 -10.18 -33.19 -11.76
N GLU A 348 -10.67 -32.60 -10.66
CA GLU A 348 -12.01 -31.99 -10.63
C GLU A 348 -11.98 -30.60 -10.01
N ILE A 349 -12.67 -29.72 -10.74
CA ILE A 349 -13.05 -28.34 -10.45
C ILE A 349 -14.18 -28.39 -9.41
N ILE A 350 -14.14 -27.55 -8.38
CA ILE A 350 -15.29 -27.37 -7.48
C ILE A 350 -15.77 -25.92 -7.57
N ASP A 351 -17.02 -25.83 -8.00
CA ASP A 351 -17.89 -24.68 -8.14
C ASP A 351 -18.37 -24.16 -6.78
N SER A 352 -18.84 -22.92 -6.78
CA SER A 352 -19.38 -22.19 -5.62
C SER A 352 -20.86 -22.50 -5.40
N LEU A 353 -21.31 -22.59 -4.14
CA LEU A 353 -22.64 -22.30 -3.56
C LEU A 353 -22.68 -22.87 -2.12
N ASP A 354 -23.37 -22.37 -1.08
CA ASP A 354 -24.18 -21.18 -0.86
C ASP A 354 -24.56 -21.08 0.64
N THR A 355 -24.93 -19.86 1.06
CA THR A 355 -25.92 -19.43 2.09
C THR A 355 -26.06 -20.09 3.49
N GLN A 356 -26.12 -19.25 4.55
CA GLN A 356 -27.37 -18.79 5.21
C GLN A 356 -27.10 -18.03 6.55
N LEU A 357 -27.75 -16.87 6.75
CA LEU A 357 -28.77 -16.61 7.79
C LEU A 357 -29.09 -15.10 8.00
N GLU A 358 -30.21 -14.71 7.39
CA GLU A 358 -31.34 -13.81 7.73
C GLU A 358 -31.25 -12.53 8.63
N PRO A 359 -32.09 -11.51 8.33
CA PRO A 359 -32.31 -10.28 9.11
C PRO A 359 -33.55 -10.36 10.03
N GLN A 360 -33.64 -9.44 11.00
CA GLN A 360 -34.88 -9.20 11.75
C GLN A 360 -35.18 -7.69 11.77
N GLY A 361 -36.31 -7.32 11.18
CA GLY A 361 -36.88 -5.98 11.24
C GLY A 361 -38.09 -5.94 12.16
N GLU A 362 -38.38 -4.73 12.65
CA GLU A 362 -39.63 -4.18 13.20
C GLU A 362 -39.21 -2.99 14.09
N SER A 363 -39.77 -1.79 14.13
CA SER A 363 -40.88 -1.11 13.45
C SER A 363 -40.89 0.32 14.04
N GLU A 364 -41.06 1.35 13.21
CA GLU A 364 -41.32 2.74 13.62
C GLU A 364 -42.83 2.93 13.94
N PRO A 365 -43.29 3.97 14.70
CA PRO A 365 -43.31 5.34 14.16
C PRO A 365 -43.16 6.53 15.15
N ALA A 366 -42.62 7.62 14.59
CA ALA A 366 -42.84 9.06 14.82
C ALA A 366 -43.62 9.58 16.04
N ALA A 367 -43.01 10.55 16.76
CA ALA A 367 -43.61 11.86 17.07
C ALA A 367 -42.63 12.81 17.82
N GLY A 368 -42.51 14.05 17.33
CA GLY A 368 -42.45 15.27 18.16
C GLY A 368 -41.10 15.73 18.74
N SER A 369 -40.50 16.76 18.10
CA SER A 369 -39.86 17.87 18.85
C SER A 369 -40.96 18.74 19.53
N PRO A 370 -40.68 19.72 20.43
CA PRO A 370 -39.39 20.30 20.85
C PRO A 370 -39.22 20.59 22.38
N GLY A 371 -37.99 20.94 22.78
CA GLY A 371 -37.72 21.97 23.79
C GLY A 371 -37.35 21.52 25.22
N ARG A 372 -36.12 21.80 25.64
CA ARG A 372 -35.79 22.85 26.63
C ARG A 372 -34.30 23.14 26.67
#